data_AF-A0A0S8A3M9-F1
#
_entry.id   AF-A0A0S8A3M9-F1
#
_cell.length_a   1.000
_cell.length_b   1.000
_cell.length_c   1.000
_cell.angle_alpha   90.00
_cell.angle_beta   90.00
_cell.angle_gamma   90.00
#
_symmetry.space_group_name_H-M   'P 1'
#
loop_
_entity.id
_entity.type
_entity.pdbx_description
1 polymer ?
#
loop_
_entity_poly.entity_id
_entity_poly.type
_entity_poly.pdbx_seq_one_letter_code
_entity_poly.pdbx_strand_id
1 'polypeptide(L)'
;MAREQLQVSRYLPLTTIRVVIDSNGKDIGERLTHDAINQTQEAVPPEVAQQVVKSHKTEIRQLIQGSEQLAKQYAPAILTNAREQTRQLLQGEINRLKAMQQVNPNVRDDEIEYFEAQHQAVVQALDSAVPRLDSLRVIVST
;
A
#
# COMPACT_ATOMS: atom_id res chain seq x y z
N MET A 1 -14.96 -18.06 -14.02
CA MET A 1 -15.88 -17.12 -13.34
C MET A 1 -15.60 -17.17 -11.84
N ALA A 2 -14.66 -16.36 -11.32
CA ALA A 2 -14.37 -16.25 -9.88
C ALA A 2 -13.38 -15.09 -9.57
N ARG A 3 -13.49 -13.94 -10.26
CA ARG A 3 -12.54 -12.82 -10.06
C ARG A 3 -13.19 -11.47 -9.76
N GLU A 4 -14.52 -11.40 -9.64
CA GLU A 4 -15.24 -10.12 -9.63
C GLU A 4 -15.79 -9.65 -8.27
N GLN A 5 -15.59 -10.37 -7.15
CA GLN A 5 -16.20 -9.92 -5.87
C GLN A 5 -15.31 -9.99 -4.64
N LEU A 6 -14.01 -10.17 -4.83
CA LEU A 6 -13.06 -9.87 -3.78
C LEU A 6 -12.91 -8.35 -3.73
N GLN A 7 -13.77 -7.69 -2.94
CA GLN A 7 -13.68 -6.26 -2.60
C GLN A 7 -12.43 -6.00 -1.74
N VAL A 8 -11.26 -6.52 -2.13
CA VAL A 8 -9.98 -6.38 -1.43
C VAL A 8 -9.65 -4.90 -1.25
N SER A 9 -10.05 -4.04 -2.19
CA SER A 9 -9.95 -2.59 -2.08
C SER A 9 -10.67 -1.98 -0.88
N ARG A 10 -11.68 -2.66 -0.30
CA ARG A 10 -12.33 -2.25 0.95
C ARG A 10 -11.43 -2.48 2.17
N TYR A 11 -10.56 -3.48 2.10
CA TYR A 11 -9.78 -3.99 3.22
C TYR A 11 -8.30 -3.59 3.17
N LEU A 12 -7.78 -3.41 1.95
CA LEU A 12 -6.52 -2.74 1.66
C LEU A 12 -6.79 -1.77 0.51
N PRO A 13 -7.23 -0.53 0.81
CA PRO A 13 -7.36 0.50 -0.22
C PRO A 13 -6.00 0.73 -0.88
N LEU A 14 -5.98 1.43 -2.02
CA LEU A 14 -4.75 1.81 -2.73
C LEU A 14 -3.84 2.62 -1.77
N THR A 15 -3.00 1.91 -1.03
CA THR A 15 -2.22 2.46 0.08
C THR A 15 -0.83 2.76 -0.45
N THR A 16 -0.53 4.05 -0.55
CA THR A 16 0.76 4.52 -1.05
C THR A 16 1.77 4.60 0.07
N ILE A 17 2.97 4.05 -0.14
CA ILE A 17 4.12 4.27 0.72
C ILE A 17 4.97 5.37 0.10
N ARG A 18 5.02 6.53 0.75
CA ARG A 18 5.86 7.65 0.30
C ARG A 18 7.23 7.54 0.95
N VAL A 19 8.27 7.42 0.15
CA VAL A 19 9.66 7.44 0.57
C VAL A 19 10.35 8.64 -0.05
N VAL A 20 11.11 9.40 0.73
CA VAL A 20 11.94 10.50 0.24
C VAL A 20 13.32 10.35 0.84
N ILE A 21 14.31 10.13 -0.02
CA ILE A 21 15.70 9.98 0.41
C ILE A 21 16.59 11.07 -0.18
N ASP A 22 17.65 11.41 0.55
CA ASP A 22 18.73 12.25 0.03
C ASP A 22 19.75 11.44 -0.81
N SER A 23 20.77 12.12 -1.33
CA SER A 23 21.83 11.50 -2.14
C SER A 23 22.67 10.44 -1.40
N ASN A 24 22.58 10.39 -0.06
CA ASN A 24 23.27 9.40 0.77
C ASN A 24 22.34 8.22 1.14
N GLY A 25 21.10 8.21 0.64
CA GLY A 25 20.11 7.17 0.93
C GLY A 25 19.42 7.32 2.28
N LYS A 26 19.55 8.48 2.94
CA LYS A 26 18.89 8.74 4.22
C LYS A 26 17.44 9.16 4.00
N ASP A 27 16.50 8.53 4.72
CA ASP A 27 15.10 8.97 4.72
C ASP A 27 14.96 10.36 5.37
N ILE A 28 14.39 11.28 4.61
CA ILE A 28 14.12 12.66 4.97
C ILE A 28 12.65 13.03 4.75
N GLY A 29 11.77 12.06 4.53
CA GLY A 29 10.37 12.26 4.18
C GLY A 29 9.55 13.02 5.22
N GLU A 30 9.90 12.90 6.49
CA GLU A 30 9.29 13.66 7.60
C GLU A 30 9.67 15.15 7.55
N ARG A 31 10.93 15.45 7.21
CA ARG A 31 11.42 16.84 7.13
C ARG A 31 11.02 17.51 5.82
N LEU A 32 11.05 16.76 4.73
CA LEU A 32 10.71 17.22 3.40
C LEU A 32 9.34 16.66 3.00
N THR A 33 8.29 17.30 3.50
CA THR A 33 6.90 16.89 3.31
C THR A 33 6.43 17.10 1.86
N HIS A 34 5.29 16.52 1.49
CA HIS A 34 4.70 16.69 0.16
C HIS A 34 4.42 18.18 -0.13
N ASP A 35 3.78 18.86 0.82
CA ASP A 35 3.40 20.26 0.70
C ASP A 35 4.62 21.17 0.60
N ALA A 36 5.66 20.92 1.42
CA ALA A 36 6.90 21.68 1.38
C ALA A 36 7.56 21.63 -0.01
N ILE A 37 7.64 20.43 -0.61
CA ILE A 37 8.21 20.30 -1.96
C ILE A 37 7.37 21.07 -2.98
N ASN A 38 6.04 20.93 -2.94
CA ASN A 38 5.19 21.53 -3.97
C ASN A 38 5.10 23.05 -3.88
N GLN A 39 5.34 23.63 -2.70
CA GLN A 39 5.39 25.07 -2.49
C GLN A 39 6.70 25.71 -3.00
N THR A 40 7.80 24.97 -2.98
CA THR A 40 9.13 25.50 -3.34
C THR A 40 9.70 24.94 -4.64
N GLN A 41 8.97 24.06 -5.34
CA GLN A 41 9.46 23.46 -6.57
C GLN A 41 9.41 24.45 -7.74
N GLU A 42 10.41 24.37 -8.59
CA GLU A 42 10.41 25.01 -9.90
C GLU A 42 10.58 23.93 -10.97
N ALA A 43 9.91 24.12 -12.11
CA ALA A 43 10.02 23.19 -13.23
C ALA A 43 11.38 23.36 -13.90
N VAL A 44 12.08 22.23 -14.09
CA VAL A 44 13.35 22.20 -14.81
C VAL A 44 13.08 22.06 -16.32
N PRO A 45 13.77 22.82 -17.20
CA PRO A 45 13.65 22.63 -18.64
C PRO A 45 13.90 21.17 -19.06
N PRO A 46 13.14 20.61 -20.01
CA PRO A 46 13.23 19.19 -20.36
C PRO A 46 14.64 18.72 -20.75
N GLU A 47 15.41 19.55 -21.44
CA GLU A 47 16.78 19.24 -21.86
C GLU A 47 17.71 19.07 -20.65
N VAL A 48 17.61 19.98 -19.69
CA VAL A 48 18.39 19.92 -18.44
C VAL A 48 17.99 18.69 -17.64
N ALA A 49 16.69 18.41 -17.50
CA ALA A 49 16.21 17.21 -16.81
C ALA A 49 16.74 15.91 -17.43
N GLN A 50 16.74 15.81 -18.77
CA GLN A 50 17.30 14.65 -19.48
C GLN A 50 18.80 14.50 -19.22
N GLN A 51 19.54 15.61 -19.24
CA GLN A 51 20.98 15.59 -18.97
C GLN A 51 21.28 15.14 -17.53
N VAL A 52 20.55 15.64 -16.53
CA VAL A 52 20.71 15.21 -15.13
C VAL A 52 20.47 13.71 -15.00
N VAL A 53 19.34 13.20 -15.52
CA VAL A 53 19.02 11.77 -15.43
C VAL A 53 20.07 10.92 -16.14
N LYS A 54 20.62 11.39 -17.27
CA LYS A 54 21.67 10.68 -18.00
C LYS A 54 22.98 10.66 -17.21
N SER A 55 23.39 11.79 -16.63
CA SER A 55 24.64 11.93 -15.88
C SER A 55 24.63 11.16 -14.56
N HIS A 56 23.48 11.08 -13.89
CA HIS A 56 23.34 10.46 -12.57
C HIS A 56 22.59 9.12 -12.59
N LYS A 57 22.55 8.45 -13.74
CA LYS A 57 21.75 7.23 -13.95
C LYS A 57 22.11 6.12 -12.95
N THR A 58 23.38 5.99 -12.61
CA THR A 58 23.87 4.94 -11.70
C THR A 58 23.45 5.24 -10.27
N GLU A 59 23.65 6.47 -9.81
CA GLU A 59 23.27 6.93 -8.48
C GLU A 59 21.76 6.87 -8.28
N ILE A 60 20.98 7.34 -9.26
CA ILE A 60 19.50 7.26 -9.22
C ILE A 60 19.05 5.80 -9.07
N ARG A 61 19.68 4.84 -9.76
CA ARG A 61 19.35 3.42 -9.61
C ARG A 61 19.64 2.89 -8.20
N GLN A 62 20.76 3.29 -7.61
CA GLN A 62 21.09 2.91 -6.22
C GLN A 62 20.09 3.51 -5.23
N LEU A 63 19.70 4.77 -5.42
CA LEU A 63 18.70 5.45 -4.61
C LEU A 63 17.32 4.78 -4.74
N ILE A 64 16.91 4.37 -5.94
CA ILE A 64 15.66 3.61 -6.13
C ILE A 64 15.71 2.29 -5.33
N GLN A 65 16.81 1.54 -5.40
CA GLN A 65 16.96 0.29 -4.64
C GLN A 65 16.89 0.53 -3.13
N GLY A 66 17.54 1.57 -2.62
CA GLY A 66 17.44 1.97 -1.21
C GLY A 66 16.01 2.35 -0.81
N SER A 67 15.31 3.09 -1.68
CA SER A 67 13.91 3.48 -1.46
C SER A 67 12.98 2.27 -1.40
N GLU A 68 13.18 1.28 -2.27
CA GLU A 68 12.41 0.03 -2.24
C GLU A 68 12.65 -0.78 -0.96
N GLN A 69 13.87 -0.77 -0.43
CA GLN A 69 14.18 -1.42 0.84
C GLN A 69 13.46 -0.73 2.01
N LEU A 70 13.47 0.61 2.06
CA LEU A 70 12.72 1.37 3.06
C LEU A 70 11.21 1.11 2.95
N ALA A 71 10.66 1.12 1.73
CA ALA A 71 9.25 0.80 1.52
C ALA A 71 8.87 -0.61 2.02
N LYS A 72 9.76 -1.60 1.82
CA LYS A 72 9.59 -2.95 2.36
C LYS A 72 9.65 -3.00 3.89
N GLN A 73 10.35 -2.08 4.54
CA GLN A 73 10.37 -1.97 6.01
C GLN A 73 9.05 -1.38 6.56
N TYR A 74 8.40 -0.48 5.82
CA TYR A 74 7.11 0.09 6.20
C TYR A 74 5.92 -0.85 5.94
N ALA A 75 6.02 -1.71 4.92
CA ALA A 75 4.92 -2.57 4.49
C ALA A 75 4.34 -3.49 5.59
N PRO A 76 5.12 -4.15 6.47
CA PRO A 76 4.58 -5.01 7.52
C PRO A 76 3.59 -4.30 8.45
N ALA A 77 3.86 -3.06 8.85
CA ALA A 77 2.97 -2.31 9.72
C ALA A 77 1.62 -2.02 9.03
N ILE A 78 1.67 -1.63 7.75
CA ILE A 78 0.47 -1.39 6.93
C ILE A 78 -0.35 -2.67 6.76
N LEU A 79 0.32 -3.79 6.43
CA LEU A 79 -0.34 -5.09 6.25
C LEU A 79 -0.94 -5.61 7.55
N THR A 80 -0.26 -5.43 8.69
CA THR A 80 -0.82 -5.79 10.01
C THR A 80 -2.08 -4.98 10.32
N ASN A 81 -2.06 -3.67 10.08
CA ASN A 81 -3.25 -2.83 10.27
C ASN A 81 -4.41 -3.26 9.35
N ALA A 82 -4.13 -3.55 8.08
CA ALA A 82 -5.14 -4.03 7.14
C ALA A 82 -5.72 -5.40 7.55
N ARG A 83 -4.89 -6.31 8.07
CA ARG A 83 -5.34 -7.61 8.61
C ARG A 83 -6.27 -7.41 9.81
N GLU A 84 -5.90 -6.53 10.74
CA GLU A 84 -6.72 -6.25 11.92
C GLU A 84 -8.06 -5.62 11.56
N GLN A 85 -8.09 -4.68 10.61
CA GLN A 85 -9.33 -4.11 10.10
C GLN A 85 -10.20 -5.16 9.40
N THR A 86 -9.60 -6.00 8.56
CA THR A 86 -10.30 -7.11 7.89
C THR A 86 -10.92 -8.06 8.92
N ARG A 87 -10.14 -8.44 9.93
CA ARG A 87 -10.58 -9.31 11.01
C ARG A 87 -11.76 -8.70 11.76
N GLN A 88 -11.69 -7.44 12.17
CA GLN A 88 -12.78 -6.78 12.89
C GLN A 88 -14.07 -6.72 12.07
N LEU A 89 -13.99 -6.42 10.77
CA LEU A 89 -15.15 -6.29 9.90
C LEU A 89 -15.78 -7.66 9.58
N LEU A 90 -15.00 -8.61 9.07
CA LEU A 90 -15.54 -9.88 8.58
C LEU A 90 -15.80 -10.86 9.71
N GLN A 91 -14.91 -10.96 10.72
CA GLN A 91 -15.16 -11.85 11.86
C GLN A 91 -16.34 -11.35 12.69
N GLY A 92 -16.51 -10.03 12.82
CA GLY A 92 -17.67 -9.45 13.48
C GLY A 92 -18.98 -9.87 12.81
N GLU A 93 -19.02 -9.83 11.47
CA GLU A 93 -20.19 -10.23 10.70
C GLU A 93 -20.46 -11.74 10.76
N ILE A 94 -19.42 -12.57 10.65
CA ILE A 94 -19.52 -14.03 10.82
C ILE A 94 -20.10 -14.37 12.19
N ASN A 95 -19.60 -13.73 13.25
CA ASN A 95 -20.07 -13.96 14.62
C ASN A 95 -21.54 -13.52 14.78
N ARG A 96 -21.94 -12.41 14.16
CA ARG A 96 -23.31 -11.91 14.15
C ARG A 96 -24.25 -12.92 13.49
N LEU A 97 -23.89 -13.44 12.31
CA LEU A 97 -24.70 -14.44 11.58
C LEU A 97 -24.81 -15.75 12.36
N LYS A 98 -23.71 -16.25 12.92
CA LYS A 98 -23.72 -17.45 13.79
C LYS A 98 -24.63 -17.26 15.01
N ALA A 99 -24.58 -16.10 15.65
CA ALA A 99 -25.47 -15.79 16.77
C ALA A 99 -26.95 -15.70 16.34
N MET A 100 -27.23 -15.10 15.16
CA MET A 100 -28.59 -15.04 14.62
C MET A 100 -29.13 -16.43 14.25
N GLN A 101 -28.30 -17.32 13.72
CA GLN A 101 -28.70 -18.68 13.36
C GLN A 101 -29.19 -19.48 14.57
N GLN A 102 -28.58 -19.28 15.75
CA GLN A 102 -29.01 -19.94 16.99
C GLN A 102 -30.45 -19.61 17.38
N VAL A 103 -30.95 -18.43 17.01
CA VAL A 103 -32.30 -17.94 17.37
C VAL A 103 -33.25 -17.81 16.18
N ASN A 104 -32.75 -17.94 14.95
CA ASN A 104 -33.52 -17.83 13.71
C ASN A 104 -33.02 -18.86 12.67
N PRO A 105 -33.71 -20.01 12.52
CA PRO A 105 -33.30 -21.07 11.59
C PRO A 105 -33.40 -20.68 10.10
N ASN A 106 -33.90 -19.48 9.77
CA ASN A 106 -33.90 -18.98 8.40
C ASN A 106 -32.53 -18.47 7.94
N VAL A 107 -31.58 -18.24 8.87
CA VAL A 107 -30.20 -17.90 8.53
C VAL A 107 -29.51 -19.14 7.97
N ARG A 108 -29.06 -19.06 6.71
CA ARG A 108 -28.52 -20.21 5.98
C ARG A 108 -27.03 -20.35 6.23
N ASP A 109 -26.55 -21.58 6.26
CA ASP A 109 -25.12 -21.88 6.35
C ASP A 109 -24.33 -21.25 5.19
N ASP A 110 -24.91 -21.25 3.98
CA ASP A 110 -24.31 -20.64 2.78
C ASP A 110 -23.91 -19.17 2.98
N GLU A 111 -24.66 -18.41 3.80
CA GLU A 111 -24.34 -17.00 4.08
C GLU A 111 -23.10 -16.88 4.97
N ILE A 112 -22.95 -17.76 5.95
CA ILE A 112 -21.79 -17.81 6.84
C ILE A 112 -20.56 -18.27 6.05
N GLU A 113 -20.70 -19.34 5.27
CA GLU A 113 -19.63 -19.88 4.41
C GLU A 113 -19.13 -18.84 3.41
N TYR A 114 -20.03 -18.03 2.85
CA TYR A 114 -19.66 -16.93 1.96
C TYR A 114 -18.70 -15.94 2.65
N PHE A 115 -19.03 -15.48 3.86
CA PHE A 115 -18.16 -14.55 4.59
C PHE A 115 -16.86 -15.18 5.08
N GLU A 116 -16.87 -16.46 5.45
CA GLU A 116 -15.66 -17.20 5.80
C GLU A 116 -14.72 -17.35 4.59
N ALA A 117 -15.26 -17.68 3.42
CA ALA A 117 -14.51 -17.76 2.18
C ALA A 117 -13.95 -16.39 1.77
N GLN A 118 -14.73 -15.31 1.93
CA GLN A 118 -14.26 -13.95 1.70
C GLN A 118 -13.11 -13.57 2.64
N HIS A 119 -13.25 -13.84 3.94
CA HIS A 119 -12.20 -13.57 4.93
C HIS A 119 -10.90 -14.28 4.55
N GLN A 120 -10.98 -15.57 4.24
CA GLN A 120 -9.83 -16.36 3.86
C GLN A 120 -9.13 -15.81 2.60
N ALA A 121 -9.91 -15.43 1.60
CA ALA A 121 -9.35 -14.90 0.36
C ALA A 121 -8.71 -13.51 0.54
N VAL A 122 -9.26 -12.65 1.41
CA VAL A 122 -8.62 -11.36 1.75
C VAL A 122 -7.32 -11.59 2.50
N VAL A 123 -7.28 -12.49 3.48
CA VAL A 123 -6.05 -12.82 4.22
C VAL A 123 -4.96 -13.32 3.28
N GLN A 124 -5.29 -14.23 2.37
CA GLN A 124 -4.33 -14.72 1.35
C GLN A 124 -3.81 -13.60 0.44
N ALA A 125 -4.67 -12.64 0.06
CA ALA A 125 -4.25 -11.48 -0.71
C ALA A 125 -3.30 -10.56 0.08
N LEU A 126 -3.57 -10.34 1.38
CA LEU A 126 -2.69 -9.56 2.26
C LEU A 126 -1.34 -10.24 2.48
N ASP A 127 -1.29 -11.56 2.58
CA ASP A 127 -0.05 -12.32 2.80
C ASP A 127 0.88 -12.31 1.58
N SER A 128 0.33 -12.15 0.38
CA SER A 128 1.08 -12.04 -0.87
C SER A 128 1.34 -10.61 -1.32
N ALA A 129 0.84 -9.61 -0.59
CA ALA A 129 0.99 -8.21 -0.95
C ALA A 129 2.42 -7.72 -0.72
N VAL A 130 3.00 -7.11 -1.76
CA VAL A 130 4.36 -6.55 -1.74
C VAL A 130 4.32 -5.14 -2.30
N PRO A 131 5.03 -4.17 -1.69
CA PRO A 131 5.14 -2.83 -2.28
C PRO A 131 5.84 -2.91 -3.64
N ARG A 132 5.33 -2.11 -4.59
CA ARG A 132 5.93 -1.92 -5.92
C ARG A 132 6.16 -0.43 -6.14
N LEU A 133 7.20 -0.09 -6.90
CA LEU A 133 7.40 1.30 -7.34
C LEU A 133 6.29 1.68 -8.32
N ASP A 134 5.52 2.71 -7.98
CA ASP A 134 4.42 3.23 -8.80
C ASP A 134 4.78 4.56 -9.48
N SER A 135 5.46 5.45 -8.73
CA SER A 135 5.92 6.75 -9.23
C SER A 135 7.28 7.13 -8.67
N LEU A 136 8.01 7.95 -9.43
CA LEU A 136 9.31 8.49 -9.07
C LEU A 136 9.37 9.96 -9.48
N ARG A 137 9.88 10.81 -8.58
CA ARG A 137 10.23 12.20 -8.87
C ARG A 137 11.66 12.45 -8.44
N VAL A 138 12.51 12.87 -9.38
CA VAL A 138 13.89 13.30 -9.10
C VAL A 138 13.86 14.79 -8.82
N ILE A 139 14.44 15.21 -7.70
CA ILE A 139 14.56 16.62 -7.30
C ILE A 139 16.04 16.96 -7.30
N VAL A 140 16.37 18.10 -7.90
CA VAL A 140 17.74 18.62 -7.96
C VAL A 140 17.73 19.95 -7.22
N SER A 141 18.67 20.12 -6.29
CA SER A 141 18.97 21.42 -5.70
C SER A 141 20.11 22.06 -6.48
N THR A 142 19.92 23.30 -6.90
CA THR A 142 20.96 24.16 -7.49
C THR A 142 21.51 25.12 -6.46
#